data_AF-A0AAE1WZT8-F1
#
_entry.id   AF-A0AAE1WZT8-F1
#
_cell.length_a   1.000
_cell.length_b   1.000
_cell.length_c   1.000
_cell.angle_alpha   90.00
_cell.angle_beta   90.00
_cell.angle_gamma   90.00
#
_symmetry.space_group_name_H-M   'P 1'
#
loop_
_entity.id
_entity.type
_entity.pdbx_description
1 polymer ?
#
loop_
_entity_poly.entity_id
_entity_poly.type
_entity_poly.pdbx_seq_one_letter_code
_entity_poly.pdbx_strand_id
1 'polypeptide(L)'
;MVNILKASAYWKRSGGRDHVIPVHHPNAFRHYRDEVNASIFVVADFGRIMNISRLAKDVVAPYVHMVESYISGEPEDPYESRDTLLFFRGKTKRKDEGKIRAQLHKMLNGTKDVIYEEAYASEEGFKASAEQMRSSKFCLHPAGDTPSSCRLFDAIVSHCVPVIVSDKIELPFESEIDYKELSIFFSVNEALKPGYLVSQLRGFRKRNGLKCGSGLKAFLTTLNSRYTWRTAISKDKKIRECKAFKQQAVQIFDLFIFVADSPKGSLAANVITAL
;
A
#
# COMPACT_ATOMS: atom_id res chain seq x y z
N MET A 1 16.25 -12.29 21.31
CA MET A 1 16.51 -11.15 20.41
C MET A 1 16.17 -9.80 21.05
N VAL A 2 14.93 -9.53 21.46
CA VAL A 2 14.55 -8.23 22.08
C VAL A 2 15.35 -7.90 23.35
N ASN A 3 15.66 -8.90 24.18
CA ASN A 3 16.53 -8.71 25.35
C ASN A 3 17.96 -8.27 24.97
N ILE A 4 18.49 -8.74 23.84
CA ILE A 4 19.82 -8.35 23.33
C ILE A 4 19.76 -6.88 22.88
N LEU A 5 18.73 -6.52 22.10
CA LEU A 5 18.49 -5.15 21.69
C LEU A 5 18.42 -4.21 22.90
N LYS A 6 17.59 -4.55 23.90
CA LYS A 6 17.40 -3.76 25.13
C LYS A 6 18.66 -3.68 26.00
N ALA A 7 19.52 -4.69 25.96
CA ALA A 7 20.78 -4.71 26.70
C ALA A 7 21.89 -3.86 26.04
N SER A 8 21.77 -3.57 24.75
CA SER A 8 22.76 -2.80 23.99
C SER A 8 22.94 -1.37 24.51
N ALA A 9 24.15 -0.82 24.33
CA ALA A 9 24.43 0.57 24.66
C ALA A 9 23.58 1.55 23.83
N TYR A 10 23.26 1.18 22.58
CA TYR A 10 22.41 1.97 21.68
C TYR A 10 21.00 2.13 22.23
N TRP A 11 20.37 1.03 22.66
CA TRP A 11 19.03 1.08 23.23
C TRP A 11 19.00 1.82 24.55
N LYS A 12 19.93 1.50 25.47
CA LYS A 12 20.00 2.12 26.81
C LYS A 12 20.16 3.64 26.74
N ARG A 13 20.83 4.17 25.72
CA ARG A 13 21.03 5.61 25.51
C ARG A 13 19.73 6.42 25.39
N SER A 14 18.70 5.86 24.76
CA SER A 14 17.45 6.56 24.45
C SER A 14 16.19 5.86 24.99
N GLY A 15 16.34 4.68 25.58
CA GLY A 15 15.22 3.78 25.87
C GLY A 15 14.51 3.30 24.60
N GLY A 16 15.21 3.21 23.47
CA GLY A 16 14.64 2.83 22.17
C GLY A 16 13.98 3.95 21.38
N ARG A 17 13.84 5.18 21.93
CA ARG A 17 13.15 6.30 21.27
C ARG A 17 13.78 6.78 19.97
N ASP A 18 15.07 6.51 19.80
CA ASP A 18 15.82 6.81 18.58
C ASP A 18 16.09 5.56 17.74
N HIS A 19 15.24 4.54 17.82
CA HIS A 19 15.33 3.36 16.97
C HIS A 19 14.20 3.36 15.94
N VAL A 20 14.53 2.89 14.74
CA VAL A 20 13.55 2.68 13.66
C VAL A 20 13.39 1.18 13.49
N ILE A 21 12.18 0.67 13.70
CA ILE A 21 11.89 -0.76 13.58
C ILE A 21 10.89 -0.97 12.43
N PRO A 22 11.25 -1.75 11.40
CA PRO A 22 10.35 -2.10 10.32
C PRO A 22 9.32 -3.12 10.82
N VAL A 23 8.08 -2.65 10.96
CA VAL A 23 6.89 -3.44 11.34
C VAL A 23 5.89 -3.41 10.19
N HIS A 24 6.38 -3.52 8.95
CA HIS A 24 5.56 -3.36 7.74
C HIS A 24 4.50 -4.44 7.60
N HIS A 25 4.86 -5.70 7.87
CA HIS A 25 3.89 -6.79 7.90
C HIS A 25 3.08 -6.75 9.22
N PRO A 26 1.74 -6.91 9.19
CA PRO A 26 0.88 -6.79 10.38
C PRO A 26 1.09 -7.88 11.44
N ASN A 27 1.97 -8.86 11.23
CA ASN A 27 2.40 -9.85 12.23
C ASN A 27 3.85 -9.67 12.70
N ALA A 28 4.62 -8.73 12.13
CA ALA A 28 5.98 -8.44 12.58
C ALA A 28 5.98 -8.00 14.05
N PHE A 29 6.87 -8.55 14.87
CA PHE A 29 6.96 -8.28 16.31
C PHE A 29 5.65 -8.52 17.10
N ARG A 30 4.72 -9.35 16.61
CA ARG A 30 3.39 -9.53 17.24
C ARG A 30 3.40 -9.73 18.75
N HIS A 31 4.38 -10.47 19.29
CA HIS A 31 4.52 -10.77 20.72
C HIS A 31 5.43 -9.81 21.49
N TYR A 32 6.11 -8.89 20.80
CA TYR A 32 7.15 -8.04 21.38
C TYR A 32 6.92 -6.54 21.15
N ARG A 33 5.87 -6.16 20.42
CA ARG A 33 5.55 -4.77 20.05
C ARG A 33 5.53 -3.84 21.25
N ASP A 34 4.90 -4.26 22.34
CA ASP A 34 4.78 -3.43 23.55
C ASP A 34 6.16 -3.17 24.18
N GLU A 35 7.06 -4.16 24.12
CA GLU A 35 8.42 -4.01 24.64
C GLU A 35 9.29 -3.04 23.84
N VAL A 36 8.95 -2.83 22.56
CA VAL A 36 9.72 -1.96 21.65
C VAL A 36 8.96 -0.72 21.21
N ASN A 37 7.79 -0.44 21.80
CA ASN A 37 6.87 0.61 21.39
C ASN A 37 7.43 2.04 21.52
N ALA A 38 8.49 2.22 22.31
CA ALA A 38 9.21 3.48 22.39
C ALA A 38 9.84 3.89 21.03
N SER A 39 10.12 2.92 20.16
CA SER A 39 10.72 3.11 18.84
C SER A 39 9.75 3.74 17.83
N ILE A 40 10.32 4.30 16.76
CA ILE A 40 9.60 4.70 15.55
C ILE A 40 9.33 3.44 14.74
N PHE A 41 8.07 3.10 14.50
CA PHE A 41 7.72 1.99 13.61
C PHE A 41 7.55 2.47 12.18
N VAL A 42 8.07 1.67 11.25
CA VAL A 42 7.76 1.79 9.81
C VAL A 42 6.72 0.71 9.49
N VAL A 43 5.50 1.14 9.21
CA VAL A 43 4.31 0.27 9.10
C VAL A 43 3.68 0.41 7.72
N ALA A 44 2.87 -0.57 7.31
CA ALA A 44 2.09 -0.45 6.07
C ALA A 44 0.75 0.27 6.25
N ASP A 45 0.16 0.12 7.44
CA ASP A 45 -1.02 0.80 7.96
C ASP A 45 -1.07 0.61 9.48
N PHE A 46 -2.02 1.25 10.16
CA PHE A 46 -2.21 1.06 11.60
C PHE A 46 -3.22 -0.01 11.98
N GLY A 47 -3.92 -0.67 11.04
CA GLY A 47 -5.11 -1.46 11.32
C GLY A 47 -5.01 -2.40 12.53
N ARG A 48 -4.00 -3.27 12.57
CA ARG A 48 -3.80 -4.24 13.68
C ARG A 48 -3.00 -3.71 14.87
N ILE A 49 -2.52 -2.48 14.80
CA ILE A 49 -1.61 -1.88 15.78
C ILE A 49 -2.04 -0.47 16.21
N MET A 50 -3.28 -0.07 15.93
CA MET A 50 -3.79 1.28 16.24
C MET A 50 -3.71 1.63 17.73
N ASN A 51 -3.66 0.63 18.62
CA ASN A 51 -3.53 0.84 20.06
C ASN A 51 -2.12 1.31 20.49
N ILE A 52 -1.10 1.06 19.67
CA ILE A 52 0.30 1.38 19.99
C ILE A 52 0.97 2.28 18.94
N SER A 53 0.39 2.34 17.74
CA SER A 53 0.91 3.13 16.62
C SER A 53 0.04 4.31 16.26
N ARG A 54 0.71 5.39 15.85
CA ARG A 54 0.06 6.67 15.50
C ARG A 54 0.94 7.52 14.59
N LEU A 55 0.31 8.36 13.76
CA LEU A 55 1.00 9.30 12.87
C LEU A 55 1.95 10.26 13.61
N ALA A 56 1.71 10.58 14.88
CA ALA A 56 2.61 11.47 15.63
C ALA A 56 3.99 10.83 15.91
N LYS A 57 4.11 9.49 15.86
CA LYS A 57 5.32 8.74 16.22
C LYS A 57 5.85 7.92 15.05
N ASP A 58 4.97 7.22 14.36
CA ASP A 58 5.32 6.19 13.38
C ASP A 58 5.20 6.72 11.95
N VAL A 59 5.73 5.94 11.01
CA VAL A 59 5.77 6.27 9.58
C VAL A 59 5.01 5.19 8.81
N VAL A 60 4.02 5.63 8.04
CA VAL A 60 3.32 4.77 7.07
C VAL A 60 4.13 4.73 5.79
N ALA A 61 4.46 3.54 5.32
CA ALA A 61 5.31 3.34 4.18
C ALA A 61 4.63 2.47 3.11
N PRO A 62 4.90 2.74 1.83
CA PRO A 62 4.14 2.14 0.72
C PRO A 62 4.30 0.63 0.67
N TYR A 63 3.40 -0.06 -0.02
CA TYR A 63 3.66 -1.44 -0.40
C TYR A 63 4.55 -1.47 -1.64
N VAL A 64 5.41 -2.48 -1.72
CA VAL A 64 5.99 -2.87 -3.02
C VAL A 64 4.85 -3.40 -3.90
N HIS A 65 4.78 -2.92 -5.13
CA HIS A 65 3.83 -3.43 -6.12
C HIS A 65 4.27 -4.83 -6.57
N MET A 66 3.29 -5.70 -6.81
CA MET A 66 3.49 -7.10 -7.21
C MET A 66 3.29 -7.32 -8.72
N VAL A 67 2.85 -6.28 -9.43
CA VAL A 67 2.63 -6.31 -10.88
C VAL A 67 3.67 -5.44 -11.61
N GLU A 68 4.01 -5.81 -12.83
CA GLU A 68 4.97 -5.05 -13.63
C GLU A 68 4.49 -3.62 -13.89
N SER A 69 5.40 -2.65 -13.71
CA SER A 69 5.13 -1.23 -13.95
C SER A 69 4.88 -0.95 -15.44
N TYR A 70 3.78 -0.28 -15.74
CA TYR A 70 3.34 0.00 -17.11
C TYR A 70 3.97 1.30 -17.66
N ILE A 71 5.28 1.29 -17.91
CA ILE A 71 6.08 2.52 -18.16
C ILE A 71 6.41 2.78 -19.64
N SER A 72 6.41 1.78 -20.54
CA SER A 72 6.89 1.93 -21.93
C SER A 72 5.90 1.52 -23.03
N GLY A 73 5.85 2.31 -24.11
CA GLY A 73 5.33 1.92 -25.44
C GLY A 73 3.87 2.24 -25.76
N GLU A 74 3.06 2.61 -24.77
CA GLU A 74 1.60 2.62 -24.87
C GLU A 74 0.99 4.03 -24.76
N PRO A 75 -0.27 4.25 -25.20
CA PRO A 75 -0.88 5.58 -25.32
C PRO A 75 -0.72 6.43 -24.07
N GLU A 76 -0.47 7.73 -24.23
CA GLU A 76 -0.25 8.64 -23.11
C GLU A 76 -1.43 8.65 -22.12
N ASP A 77 -2.65 8.33 -22.56
CA ASP A 77 -3.85 8.33 -21.74
C ASP A 77 -4.84 7.21 -22.11
N PRO A 78 -4.67 5.99 -21.57
CA PRO A 78 -5.56 4.87 -21.88
C PRO A 78 -6.91 4.97 -21.18
N TYR A 79 -7.17 6.01 -20.36
CA TYR A 79 -8.36 6.07 -19.50
C TYR A 79 -9.67 5.99 -20.30
N GLU A 80 -9.78 6.77 -21.39
CA GLU A 80 -11.03 6.80 -22.16
C GLU A 80 -11.22 5.59 -23.07
N SER A 81 -10.14 4.91 -23.48
CA SER A 81 -10.19 3.74 -24.36
C SER A 81 -10.46 2.42 -23.63
N ARG A 82 -10.63 2.45 -22.30
CA ARG A 82 -10.86 1.25 -21.48
C ARG A 82 -12.34 0.89 -21.41
N ASP A 83 -12.65 -0.36 -21.69
CA ASP A 83 -14.02 -0.89 -21.72
C ASP A 83 -14.53 -1.31 -20.33
N THR A 84 -13.63 -1.76 -19.45
CA THR A 84 -14.01 -2.15 -18.09
C THR A 84 -14.10 -0.90 -17.21
N LEU A 85 -15.25 -0.70 -16.56
CA LEU A 85 -15.45 0.40 -15.63
C LEU A 85 -14.68 0.17 -14.34
N LEU A 86 -14.94 -0.95 -13.65
CA LEU A 86 -14.44 -1.21 -12.30
C LEU A 86 -13.90 -2.64 -12.19
N PHE A 87 -12.70 -2.78 -11.66
CA PHE A 87 -12.04 -4.08 -11.46
C PHE A 87 -11.68 -4.34 -10.00
N PHE A 88 -11.93 -5.56 -9.54
CA PHE A 88 -11.38 -6.12 -8.30
C PHE A 88 -11.01 -7.59 -8.50
N ARG A 89 -9.85 -7.99 -7.97
CA ARG A 89 -9.45 -9.39 -7.86
C ARG A 89 -8.77 -9.67 -6.52
N GLY A 90 -9.26 -10.69 -5.80
CA GLY A 90 -8.64 -11.16 -4.57
C GLY A 90 -9.60 -11.87 -3.63
N LYS A 91 -9.08 -12.31 -2.48
CA LYS A 91 -9.88 -13.01 -1.47
C LYS A 91 -11.05 -12.15 -0.99
N THR A 92 -12.27 -12.68 -1.12
CA THR A 92 -13.52 -12.01 -0.75
C THR A 92 -13.93 -12.32 0.69
N LYS A 93 -13.73 -13.56 1.14
CA LYS A 93 -13.98 -13.99 2.52
C LYS A 93 -12.82 -13.61 3.43
N ARG A 94 -12.94 -12.45 4.08
CA ARG A 94 -11.93 -11.88 4.98
C ARG A 94 -12.52 -11.58 6.37
N LYS A 95 -11.64 -11.25 7.33
CA LYS A 95 -12.01 -10.89 8.71
C LYS A 95 -11.99 -9.38 8.89
N ASP A 96 -12.42 -8.93 10.07
CA ASP A 96 -12.34 -7.52 10.48
C ASP A 96 -12.99 -6.57 9.46
N GLU A 97 -12.26 -5.58 8.97
CA GLU A 97 -12.73 -4.62 7.94
C GLU A 97 -12.93 -5.28 6.57
N GLY A 98 -12.30 -6.43 6.34
CA GLY A 98 -12.36 -7.16 5.09
C GLY A 98 -13.70 -7.83 4.81
N LYS A 99 -14.61 -7.87 5.79
CA LYS A 99 -15.99 -8.34 5.61
C LYS A 99 -16.73 -7.59 4.49
N ILE A 100 -16.35 -6.33 4.25
CA ILE A 100 -16.90 -5.51 3.16
C ILE A 100 -16.70 -6.17 1.78
N ARG A 101 -15.63 -6.95 1.59
CA ARG A 101 -15.35 -7.59 0.30
C ARG A 101 -16.41 -8.63 -0.09
N ALA A 102 -16.99 -9.32 0.88
CA ALA A 102 -18.08 -10.25 0.62
C ALA A 102 -19.39 -9.49 0.32
N GLN A 103 -19.62 -8.36 0.97
CA GLN A 103 -20.80 -7.51 0.75
C GLN A 103 -20.75 -6.85 -0.63
N LEU A 104 -19.60 -6.27 -1.01
CA LEU A 104 -19.36 -5.69 -2.33
C LEU A 104 -19.45 -6.74 -3.43
N HIS A 105 -18.92 -7.95 -3.21
CA HIS A 105 -19.08 -9.06 -4.16
C HIS A 105 -20.57 -9.34 -4.44
N LYS A 106 -21.41 -9.44 -3.39
CA LYS A 106 -22.86 -9.64 -3.55
C LYS A 106 -23.54 -8.52 -4.34
N MET A 107 -23.09 -7.28 -4.18
CA MET A 107 -23.69 -6.10 -4.82
C MET A 107 -23.23 -5.87 -6.25
N LEU A 108 -21.95 -6.16 -6.53
CA LEU A 108 -21.30 -5.80 -7.80
C LEU A 108 -21.27 -6.96 -8.80
N ASN A 109 -21.36 -8.20 -8.33
CA ASN A 109 -21.35 -9.36 -9.21
C ASN A 109 -22.50 -9.31 -10.23
N GLY A 110 -22.20 -9.59 -11.50
CA GLY A 110 -23.16 -9.50 -12.60
C GLY A 110 -23.49 -8.08 -13.07
N THR A 111 -22.89 -7.04 -12.48
CA THR A 111 -23.03 -5.68 -12.99
C THR A 111 -22.27 -5.55 -14.31
N LYS A 112 -22.95 -5.09 -15.38
CA LYS A 112 -22.31 -4.74 -16.66
C LYS A 112 -21.07 -3.89 -16.40
N ASP A 113 -20.00 -4.08 -17.17
CA ASP A 113 -18.73 -3.33 -17.10
C ASP A 113 -17.96 -3.40 -15.75
N VAL A 114 -18.37 -4.29 -14.84
CA VAL A 114 -17.69 -4.52 -13.56
C VAL A 114 -17.15 -5.95 -13.48
N ILE A 115 -15.85 -6.07 -13.17
CA ILE A 115 -15.20 -7.35 -12.92
C ILE A 115 -14.90 -7.45 -11.43
N TYR A 116 -15.46 -8.45 -10.77
CA TYR A 116 -15.22 -8.72 -9.35
C TYR A 116 -14.95 -10.21 -9.14
N GLU A 117 -13.67 -10.57 -9.00
CA GLU A 117 -13.22 -11.96 -8.98
C GLU A 117 -12.63 -12.37 -7.63
N GLU A 118 -13.06 -13.54 -7.13
CA GLU A 118 -12.38 -14.19 -6.01
C GLU A 118 -11.10 -14.88 -6.50
N ALA A 119 -9.97 -14.52 -5.91
CA ALA A 119 -8.68 -15.09 -6.29
C ALA A 119 -7.68 -15.17 -5.12
N TYR A 120 -6.70 -16.05 -5.29
CA TYR A 120 -5.56 -16.24 -4.39
C TYR A 120 -4.31 -15.59 -4.99
N ALA A 121 -3.32 -15.29 -4.15
CA ALA A 121 -2.03 -14.78 -4.61
C ALA A 121 -1.26 -15.92 -5.30
N SER A 122 -0.98 -15.76 -6.59
CA SER A 122 -0.10 -16.62 -7.39
C SER A 122 0.55 -15.78 -8.48
N GLU A 123 1.62 -16.27 -9.10
CA GLU A 123 2.32 -15.54 -10.17
C GLU A 123 1.40 -15.27 -11.37
N GLU A 124 0.64 -16.28 -11.79
CA GLU A 124 -0.37 -16.17 -12.85
C GLU A 124 -1.48 -15.19 -12.44
N GLY A 125 -1.85 -15.21 -11.15
CA GLY A 125 -2.81 -14.26 -10.58
C GLY A 125 -2.34 -12.82 -10.65
N PHE A 126 -1.04 -12.56 -10.46
CA PHE A 126 -0.47 -11.21 -10.60
C PHE A 126 -0.46 -10.74 -12.05
N LYS A 127 -0.06 -11.60 -13.00
CA LYS A 127 -0.11 -11.29 -14.45
C LYS A 127 -1.53 -11.00 -14.92
N ALA A 128 -2.48 -11.88 -14.59
CA ALA A 128 -3.89 -11.68 -14.92
C ALA A 128 -4.47 -10.41 -14.26
N SER A 129 -4.05 -10.09 -13.03
CA SER A 129 -4.45 -8.84 -12.38
C SER A 129 -3.89 -7.63 -13.12
N ALA A 130 -2.62 -7.66 -13.52
CA ALA A 130 -1.98 -6.57 -14.25
C ALA A 130 -2.71 -6.27 -15.58
N GLU A 131 -3.02 -7.31 -16.35
CA GLU A 131 -3.77 -7.20 -17.62
C GLU A 131 -5.15 -6.56 -17.39
N GLN A 132 -5.90 -7.06 -16.40
CA GLN A 132 -7.23 -6.52 -16.11
C GLN A 132 -7.20 -5.11 -15.52
N MET A 133 -6.20 -4.76 -14.72
CA MET A 133 -6.01 -3.38 -14.25
C MET A 133 -5.73 -2.44 -15.43
N ARG A 134 -4.93 -2.87 -16.41
CA ARG A 134 -4.58 -2.07 -17.60
C ARG A 134 -5.76 -1.87 -18.56
N SER A 135 -6.75 -2.77 -18.55
CA SER A 135 -8.01 -2.65 -19.32
C SER A 135 -9.14 -1.95 -18.55
N SER A 136 -8.93 -1.56 -17.29
CA SER A 136 -9.99 -1.02 -16.41
C SER A 136 -9.80 0.46 -16.08
N LYS A 137 -10.87 1.25 -16.10
CA LYS A 137 -10.83 2.68 -15.72
C LYS A 137 -10.51 2.83 -14.24
N PHE A 138 -11.20 2.06 -13.41
CA PHE A 138 -11.11 2.11 -11.95
C PHE A 138 -10.73 0.75 -11.35
N CYS A 139 -9.91 0.79 -10.30
CA CYS A 139 -9.50 -0.38 -9.55
C CYS A 139 -9.97 -0.26 -8.11
N LEU A 140 -10.92 -1.13 -7.73
CA LEU A 140 -11.51 -1.12 -6.40
C LEU A 140 -10.47 -1.55 -5.36
N HIS A 141 -10.33 -0.76 -4.32
CA HIS A 141 -9.45 -1.00 -3.18
C HIS A 141 -10.26 -1.00 -1.88
N PRO A 142 -11.06 -2.05 -1.64
CA PRO A 142 -11.76 -2.20 -0.37
C PRO A 142 -10.80 -2.72 0.70
N ALA A 143 -11.00 -2.25 1.93
CA ALA A 143 -10.28 -2.74 3.10
C ALA A 143 -10.24 -4.28 3.14
N GLY A 144 -9.12 -4.83 3.60
CA GLY A 144 -8.94 -6.25 3.89
C GLY A 144 -8.98 -6.50 5.39
N ASP A 145 -8.27 -7.52 5.87
CA ASP A 145 -8.07 -7.66 7.33
C ASP A 145 -7.30 -6.46 7.93
N THR A 146 -6.66 -5.67 7.08
CA THR A 146 -6.09 -4.36 7.38
C THR A 146 -6.61 -3.32 6.38
N PRO A 147 -6.59 -2.02 6.72
CA PRO A 147 -7.12 -0.96 5.86
C PRO A 147 -6.48 -0.86 4.47
N SER A 148 -5.20 -1.21 4.30
CA SER A 148 -4.48 -1.07 3.03
C SER A 148 -3.91 -2.41 2.52
N SER A 149 -3.49 -2.43 1.24
CA SER A 149 -2.76 -3.57 0.65
C SER A 149 -1.94 -3.14 -0.57
N CYS A 150 -1.07 -4.03 -1.08
CA CYS A 150 -0.27 -3.77 -2.29
C CYS A 150 -1.10 -3.37 -3.52
N ARG A 151 -2.37 -3.79 -3.57
CA ARG A 151 -3.31 -3.47 -4.68
C ARG A 151 -3.42 -1.99 -4.99
N LEU A 152 -3.24 -1.11 -4.01
CA LEU A 152 -3.28 0.33 -4.24
C LEU A 152 -2.16 0.73 -5.20
N PHE A 153 -0.94 0.30 -4.90
CA PHE A 153 0.22 0.59 -5.73
C PHE A 153 0.21 -0.21 -7.04
N ASP A 154 -0.33 -1.44 -7.04
CA ASP A 154 -0.54 -2.23 -8.27
C ASP A 154 -1.45 -1.49 -9.27
N ALA A 155 -2.55 -0.88 -8.77
CA ALA A 155 -3.45 -0.08 -9.58
C ALA A 155 -2.75 1.16 -10.14
N ILE A 156 -2.00 1.87 -9.30
CA ILE A 156 -1.27 3.08 -9.71
C ILE A 156 -0.27 2.73 -10.82
N VAL A 157 0.57 1.69 -10.64
CA VAL A 157 1.57 1.28 -11.65
C VAL A 157 0.96 0.71 -12.94
N SER A 158 -0.31 0.35 -12.90
CA SER A 158 -1.11 -0.08 -14.07
C SER A 158 -1.91 1.06 -14.70
N HIS A 159 -1.72 2.30 -14.23
CA HIS A 159 -2.47 3.50 -14.61
C HIS A 159 -4.00 3.34 -14.41
N CYS A 160 -4.42 2.46 -13.51
CA CYS A 160 -5.82 2.24 -13.15
C CYS A 160 -6.15 3.11 -11.94
N VAL A 161 -7.19 3.95 -12.05
CA VAL A 161 -7.51 4.92 -10.99
C VAL A 161 -7.99 4.17 -9.74
N PRO A 162 -7.30 4.25 -8.59
CA PRO A 162 -7.72 3.55 -7.40
C PRO A 162 -9.04 4.12 -6.85
N VAL A 163 -9.96 3.23 -6.48
CA VAL A 163 -11.21 3.56 -5.78
C VAL A 163 -11.12 2.96 -4.38
N ILE A 164 -10.69 3.79 -3.43
CA ILE A 164 -10.43 3.39 -2.06
C ILE A 164 -11.74 3.36 -1.28
N VAL A 165 -12.06 2.20 -0.71
CA VAL A 165 -13.23 2.02 0.17
C VAL A 165 -12.74 1.62 1.55
N SER A 166 -12.55 2.63 2.40
CA SER A 166 -12.07 2.47 3.78
C SER A 166 -12.30 3.75 4.57
N ASP A 167 -12.70 3.60 5.84
CA ASP A 167 -12.89 4.73 6.77
C ASP A 167 -11.64 5.00 7.65
N LYS A 168 -10.62 4.14 7.54
CA LYS A 168 -9.46 4.12 8.47
C LYS A 168 -8.12 3.93 7.76
N ILE A 169 -8.10 4.06 6.44
CA ILE A 169 -6.86 3.97 5.69
C ILE A 169 -6.02 5.21 5.98
N GLU A 170 -4.74 4.97 6.23
CA GLU A 170 -3.70 5.98 6.36
C GLU A 170 -2.72 5.69 5.24
N LEU A 171 -2.47 6.67 4.38
CA LEU A 171 -1.64 6.51 3.20
C LEU A 171 -0.20 6.97 3.44
N PRO A 172 0.77 6.38 2.73
CA PRO A 172 2.16 6.82 2.83
C PRO A 172 2.33 8.26 2.35
N PHE A 173 3.03 9.09 3.13
CA PHE A 173 3.38 10.46 2.75
C PHE A 173 2.19 11.38 2.46
N GLU A 174 1.05 11.21 3.14
CA GLU A 174 -0.13 12.10 2.98
C GLU A 174 0.15 13.58 3.22
N SER A 175 1.20 13.92 3.98
CA SER A 175 1.63 15.32 4.15
C SER A 175 2.29 15.92 2.90
N GLU A 176 2.75 15.08 1.97
CA GLU A 176 3.46 15.48 0.75
C GLU A 176 2.71 15.11 -0.54
N ILE A 177 1.77 14.17 -0.45
CA ILE A 177 1.01 13.63 -1.58
C ILE A 177 -0.48 13.81 -1.30
N ASP A 178 -1.15 14.61 -2.13
CA ASP A 178 -2.61 14.64 -2.13
C ASP A 178 -3.15 13.47 -2.95
N TYR A 179 -3.50 12.38 -2.25
CA TYR A 179 -4.08 11.20 -2.89
C TYR A 179 -5.44 11.45 -3.53
N LYS A 180 -6.14 12.55 -3.21
CA LYS A 180 -7.39 12.93 -3.88
C LYS A 180 -7.17 13.35 -5.33
N GLU A 181 -5.93 13.70 -5.69
CA GLU A 181 -5.58 13.95 -7.08
C GLU A 181 -5.42 12.64 -7.88
N LEU A 182 -5.36 11.47 -7.25
CA LEU A 182 -4.99 10.21 -7.92
C LEU A 182 -6.01 9.10 -7.69
N SER A 183 -6.76 9.17 -6.60
CA SER A 183 -7.71 8.14 -6.15
C SER A 183 -9.06 8.76 -5.83
N ILE A 184 -10.11 7.95 -5.95
CA ILE A 184 -11.47 8.29 -5.50
C ILE A 184 -11.71 7.58 -4.17
N PHE A 185 -12.29 8.29 -3.21
CA PHE A 185 -12.57 7.77 -1.88
C PHE A 185 -14.07 7.59 -1.67
N PHE A 186 -14.44 6.47 -1.06
CA PHE A 186 -15.78 6.22 -0.55
C PHE A 186 -15.68 5.71 0.88
N SER A 187 -16.58 6.19 1.74
CA SER A 187 -16.82 5.52 3.02
C SER A 187 -17.40 4.13 2.78
N VAL A 188 -17.23 3.24 3.76
CA VAL A 188 -17.85 1.90 3.71
C VAL A 188 -19.36 2.00 3.54
N ASN A 189 -19.99 2.94 4.25
CA ASN A 189 -21.42 3.17 4.19
C ASN A 189 -21.89 3.64 2.80
N GLU A 190 -21.15 4.52 2.13
CA GLU A 190 -21.48 4.96 0.78
C GLU A 190 -21.34 3.82 -0.24
N ALA A 191 -20.23 3.07 -0.18
CA ALA A 191 -19.97 1.99 -1.12
C ALA A 191 -21.01 0.86 -1.03
N LEU A 192 -21.60 0.66 0.15
CA LEU A 192 -22.63 -0.35 0.40
C LEU A 192 -24.07 0.12 0.11
N LYS A 193 -24.28 1.39 -0.30
CA LYS A 193 -25.59 1.83 -0.82
C LYS A 193 -25.82 1.21 -2.20
N PRO A 194 -26.93 0.48 -2.42
CA PRO A 194 -27.23 -0.15 -3.71
C PRO A 194 -27.12 0.83 -4.89
N GLY A 195 -26.31 0.47 -5.89
CA GLY A 195 -26.09 1.25 -7.11
C GLY A 195 -25.27 2.54 -6.94
N TYR A 196 -25.02 3.02 -5.72
CA TYR A 196 -24.36 4.31 -5.49
C TYR A 196 -22.94 4.33 -6.04
N LEU A 197 -22.09 3.38 -5.63
CA LEU A 197 -20.70 3.30 -6.06
C LEU A 197 -20.56 3.32 -7.59
N VAL A 198 -21.28 2.43 -8.28
CA VAL A 198 -21.23 2.32 -9.74
C VAL A 198 -21.81 3.56 -10.42
N SER A 199 -22.91 4.12 -9.89
CA SER A 199 -23.49 5.36 -10.43
C SER A 199 -22.51 6.53 -10.35
N GLN A 200 -21.78 6.68 -9.25
CA GLN A 200 -20.78 7.73 -9.09
C GLN A 200 -19.61 7.55 -10.06
N LEU A 201 -19.13 6.31 -10.24
CA LEU A 201 -18.05 6.02 -11.18
C LEU A 201 -18.47 6.22 -12.65
N ARG A 202 -19.70 5.88 -13.02
CA ARG A 202 -20.24 6.15 -14.37
C ARG A 202 -20.44 7.64 -14.63
N GLY A 203 -20.78 8.41 -13.61
CA GLY A 203 -20.91 9.86 -13.68
C GLY A 203 -19.58 10.61 -13.67
N PHE A 204 -18.47 9.90 -13.42
CA PHE A 204 -17.15 10.52 -13.30
C PHE A 204 -16.68 11.12 -14.63
N ARG A 205 -16.15 12.35 -14.57
CA ARG A 205 -15.56 13.05 -15.72
C ARG A 205 -14.12 13.43 -15.39
N LYS A 206 -13.21 13.23 -16.33
CA LYS A 206 -11.77 13.51 -16.16
C LYS A 206 -11.43 14.97 -15.80
N ARG A 207 -12.35 15.92 -16.05
CA ARG A 207 -12.22 17.35 -15.67
C ARG A 207 -12.22 17.62 -14.17
N ASN A 208 -12.46 16.62 -13.32
CA ASN A 208 -12.58 16.77 -11.86
C ASN A 208 -11.23 16.96 -11.12
N GLY A 209 -10.14 17.31 -11.81
CA GLY A 209 -8.80 17.48 -11.20
C GLY A 209 -8.08 16.16 -10.86
N LEU A 210 -8.74 15.01 -11.03
CA LEU A 210 -8.13 13.70 -10.89
C LEU A 210 -7.16 13.44 -12.05
N LYS A 211 -5.92 13.13 -11.71
CA LYS A 211 -4.92 12.59 -12.60
C LYS A 211 -5.37 11.19 -13.02
N CYS A 212 -5.49 10.97 -14.32
CA CYS A 212 -5.73 9.67 -14.96
C CYS A 212 -4.68 9.45 -16.06
N GLY A 213 -4.36 8.19 -16.39
CA GLY A 213 -3.42 7.89 -17.49
C GLY A 213 -2.03 8.51 -17.28
N SER A 214 -1.63 9.43 -18.16
CA SER A 214 -0.36 10.20 -18.08
C SER A 214 -0.15 10.88 -16.72
N GLY A 215 -1.22 11.32 -16.05
CA GLY A 215 -1.14 11.90 -14.72
C GLY A 215 -0.66 10.90 -13.65
N LEU A 216 -1.11 9.63 -13.72
CA LEU A 216 -0.60 8.56 -12.86
C LEU A 216 0.84 8.22 -13.22
N LYS A 217 1.17 8.19 -14.52
CA LYS A 217 2.55 7.96 -15.00
C LYS A 217 3.52 9.00 -14.44
N ALA A 218 3.20 10.28 -14.56
CA ALA A 218 4.01 11.38 -14.04
C ALA A 218 4.14 11.30 -12.50
N PHE A 219 3.07 10.92 -11.81
CA PHE A 219 3.10 10.68 -10.37
C PHE A 219 4.03 9.52 -10.02
N LEU A 220 4.01 8.40 -10.74
CA LEU A 220 4.92 7.27 -10.52
C LEU A 220 6.37 7.64 -10.76
N THR A 221 6.67 8.39 -11.82
CA THR A 221 8.03 8.89 -12.07
C THR A 221 8.49 9.80 -10.94
N THR A 222 7.59 10.65 -10.42
CA THR A 222 7.86 11.52 -9.27
C THR A 222 8.04 10.70 -8.00
N LEU A 223 7.20 9.69 -7.77
CA LEU A 223 7.28 8.77 -6.64
C LEU A 223 8.60 8.01 -6.64
N ASN A 224 8.95 7.37 -7.74
CA ASN A 224 10.15 6.55 -7.86
C ASN A 224 11.43 7.39 -7.77
N SER A 225 11.43 8.62 -8.31
CA SER A 225 12.59 9.52 -8.20
C SER A 225 12.72 10.17 -6.81
N ARG A 226 11.60 10.50 -6.15
CA ARG A 226 11.62 11.23 -4.87
C ARG A 226 11.51 10.34 -3.64
N TYR A 227 10.96 9.15 -3.76
CA TYR A 227 10.56 8.27 -2.66
C TYR A 227 10.85 6.80 -2.96
N THR A 228 12.06 6.47 -3.44
CA THR A 228 12.59 5.11 -3.18
C THR A 228 12.57 4.87 -1.67
N TRP A 229 12.42 3.63 -1.20
CA TRP A 229 12.43 3.31 0.24
C TRP A 229 13.58 4.00 1.00
N ARG A 230 14.75 4.08 0.36
CA ARG A 230 15.96 4.76 0.86
C ARG A 230 15.78 6.28 0.98
N THR A 231 15.22 6.92 -0.03
CA THR A 231 14.97 8.37 -0.03
C THR A 231 13.79 8.76 0.87
N ALA A 232 12.77 7.92 0.95
CA ALA A 232 11.56 8.19 1.71
C ALA A 232 11.81 8.09 3.23
N ILE A 233 12.54 7.05 3.67
CA ILE A 233 12.97 6.90 5.07
C ILE A 233 13.92 8.05 5.47
N SER A 234 14.82 8.48 4.58
CA SER A 234 15.76 9.56 4.90
C SER A 234 15.15 10.97 4.88
N LYS A 235 14.01 11.16 4.18
CA LYS A 235 13.28 12.43 4.14
C LYS A 235 12.28 12.59 5.27
N ASP A 236 11.72 11.50 5.81
CA ASP A 236 10.79 11.59 6.93
C ASP A 236 11.46 12.27 8.13
N LYS A 237 10.87 13.39 8.58
CA LYS A 237 11.44 14.24 9.64
C LYS A 237 11.70 13.45 10.92
N LYS A 238 10.80 12.53 11.30
CA LYS A 238 10.91 11.74 12.53
C LYS A 238 12.11 10.81 12.46
N ILE A 239 12.30 10.17 11.31
CA ILE A 239 13.46 9.29 11.07
C ILE A 239 14.75 10.12 10.95
N ARG A 240 14.69 11.31 10.38
CA ARG A 240 15.87 12.18 10.22
C ARG A 240 16.37 12.76 11.55
N GLU A 241 15.51 12.89 12.54
CA GLU A 241 15.85 13.30 13.91
C GLU A 241 16.35 12.12 14.77
N CYS A 242 16.16 10.90 14.27
CA CYS A 242 16.58 9.65 14.91
C CYS A 242 18.11 9.50 14.89
N LYS A 243 18.75 9.63 16.06
CA LYS A 243 20.22 9.57 16.19
C LYS A 243 20.82 8.19 15.89
N ALA A 244 20.16 7.09 16.28
CA ALA A 244 20.67 5.75 15.96
C ALA A 244 20.54 5.45 14.46
N PHE A 245 19.50 5.95 13.80
CA PHE A 245 19.36 5.83 12.35
C PHE A 245 20.54 6.47 11.61
N LYS A 246 21.01 7.65 12.03
CA LYS A 246 22.20 8.30 11.43
C LYS A 246 23.49 7.48 11.59
N GLN A 247 23.62 6.72 12.67
CA GLN A 247 24.77 5.82 12.91
C GLN A 247 24.65 4.50 12.14
N GLN A 248 23.43 3.98 11.94
CA GLN A 248 23.17 2.66 11.34
C GLN A 248 22.77 2.71 9.85
N ALA A 249 22.53 3.89 9.28
CA ALA A 249 22.19 4.09 7.88
C ALA A 249 23.27 3.60 6.90
N VAL A 250 24.47 3.25 7.36
CA VAL A 250 25.50 2.63 6.51
C VAL A 250 25.32 1.10 6.41
N GLN A 251 24.58 0.44 7.33
CA GLN A 251 24.45 -1.03 7.38
C GLN A 251 23.03 -1.57 7.09
N ILE A 252 21.97 -0.81 7.38
CA ILE A 252 20.58 -1.30 7.25
C ILE A 252 20.09 -1.34 5.79
N PHE A 253 20.63 -0.49 4.91
CA PHE A 253 20.12 -0.39 3.54
C PHE A 253 20.45 -1.60 2.65
N ASP A 254 21.52 -2.35 2.94
CA ASP A 254 21.87 -3.54 2.15
C ASP A 254 20.99 -4.75 2.49
N LEU A 255 20.36 -4.76 3.67
CA LEU A 255 19.48 -5.86 4.10
C LEU A 255 18.07 -5.78 3.48
N PHE A 256 17.61 -4.57 3.11
CA PHE A 256 16.30 -4.37 2.50
C PHE A 256 16.32 -4.45 0.96
N ILE A 257 17.47 -4.24 0.32
CA ILE A 257 17.61 -4.31 -1.13
C ILE A 257 17.67 -5.77 -1.65
N PHE A 258 18.01 -6.75 -0.80
CA PHE A 258 18.17 -8.15 -1.24
C PHE A 258 16.88 -8.89 -1.65
N VAL A 259 15.69 -8.29 -1.53
CA VAL A 259 14.43 -8.94 -1.95
C VAL A 259 13.99 -8.52 -3.36
N ALA A 260 14.55 -7.45 -3.93
CA ALA A 260 14.06 -6.90 -5.20
C ALA A 260 14.87 -7.31 -6.45
N ASP A 261 16.02 -7.96 -6.30
CA ASP A 261 16.94 -8.22 -7.42
C ASP A 261 17.37 -9.70 -7.52
N SER A 262 16.43 -10.62 -7.30
CA SER A 262 16.64 -12.05 -7.62
C SER A 262 16.02 -12.37 -8.98
N PRO A 263 16.82 -12.62 -10.03
CA PRO A 263 16.29 -13.22 -11.24
C PRO A 263 15.99 -14.68 -10.96
N LYS A 264 14.71 -15.03 -11.13
CA LYS A 264 14.08 -16.37 -11.09
C LYS A 264 13.51 -16.78 -9.74
N GLY A 265 12.26 -17.21 -9.81
CA GLY A 265 11.36 -17.44 -8.68
C GLY A 265 11.91 -18.39 -7.62
N SER A 266 11.80 -17.93 -6.37
CA SER A 266 11.50 -18.82 -5.25
C SER A 266 10.66 -18.05 -4.23
N LEU A 267 9.44 -18.52 -4.00
CA LEU A 267 8.66 -18.17 -2.82
C LEU A 267 9.37 -18.77 -1.61
N ALA A 268 10.07 -17.94 -0.83
CA ALA A 268 10.32 -18.21 0.58
C ALA A 268 10.50 -16.89 1.31
N ALA A 269 9.53 -16.58 2.16
CA ALA A 269 9.63 -15.56 3.17
C ALA A 269 10.77 -15.91 4.13
N ASN A 270 11.94 -15.30 3.93
CA ASN A 270 12.99 -15.24 4.94
C ASN A 270 13.39 -13.77 5.11
N VAL A 271 12.60 -13.07 5.92
CA VAL A 271 13.04 -11.82 6.54
C VAL A 271 13.49 -12.18 7.96
N ILE A 272 14.62 -11.59 8.35
CA ILE A 272 15.33 -11.65 9.64
C ILE A 272 16.44 -12.72 9.70
N THR A 273 17.60 -12.36 9.12
CA THR A 273 18.90 -12.49 9.81
C THR A 273 19.80 -11.33 9.38
N ALA A 274 19.88 -10.27 10.19
CA ALA A 274 21.15 -9.55 10.41
C ALA A 274 21.03 -8.64 11.64
N LEU A 275 21.90 -8.95 12.61
CA LEU A 275 22.29 -8.24 13.84
C LEU A 275 21.27 -8.19 15.00
#